data_AF-A0A4S2L2N5-F1
#
_entry.id   AF-A0A4S2L2N5-F1
#
_cell.length_a   1.000
_cell.length_b   1.000
_cell.length_c   1.000
_cell.angle_alpha   90.00
_cell.angle_beta   90.00
_cell.angle_gamma   90.00
#
_symmetry.space_group_name_H-M   'P 1'
#
loop_
_entity.id
_entity.type
_entity.pdbx_description
1 polymer ?
#
loop_
_entity_poly.entity_id
_entity_poly.type
_entity_poly.pdbx_seq_one_letter_code
_entity_poly.pdbx_strand_id
1 'polypeptide(L)'
;GGKNPHWNKVIQCNLPPGVTQIYIEIYDECSFVMDELIAWGHIEIPPQVIQKGETHEDWYMLSGKQGDNQEGMINLVFSYTTKYHPYTGSSSIMMVPSATMFGTSYAPVNVYATPPPIAAPAVAPSSLPNAEVELKQIAEMFPNVDKEVIKSVYDANHGKKDITINSLLQMCE
;
A
#
# COMPACT_ATOMS: atom_id res chain seq x y z
N GLY A 1 30.25 14.25 11.94
CA GLY A 1 29.23 13.53 12.75
C GLY A 1 29.79 12.47 13.71
N GLY A 2 28.95 11.85 14.55
CA GLY A 2 29.34 10.74 15.44
C GLY A 2 29.53 9.40 14.71
N LYS A 3 30.23 8.43 15.33
CA LYS A 3 30.59 7.14 14.70
C LYS A 3 29.41 6.22 14.33
N ASN A 4 28.21 6.45 14.88
CA ASN A 4 27.00 5.67 14.62
C ASN A 4 25.79 6.63 14.52
N PRO A 5 25.60 7.31 13.38
CA PRO A 5 24.45 8.19 13.18
C PRO A 5 23.14 7.40 13.20
N HIS A 6 22.09 8.00 13.78
CA HIS A 6 20.74 7.44 13.79
C HIS A 6 19.79 8.49 13.20
N TRP A 7 19.23 8.21 12.03
CA TRP A 7 18.27 9.11 11.39
C TRP A 7 16.84 8.83 11.84
N ASN A 8 16.46 7.54 11.88
CA ASN A 8 15.09 7.10 12.20
C ASN A 8 14.04 7.91 11.44
N LYS A 9 14.27 8.08 10.12
CA LYS A 9 13.39 8.84 9.22
C LYS A 9 12.66 7.90 8.28
N VAL A 10 11.40 8.24 8.01
CA VAL A 10 10.61 7.60 6.97
C VAL A 10 10.58 8.51 5.76
N ILE A 11 10.95 7.96 4.59
CA ILE A 11 10.90 8.65 3.30
C ILE A 11 9.84 7.94 2.46
N GLN A 12 8.92 8.72 1.87
CA GLN A 12 7.87 8.21 0.99
C GLN A 12 8.06 8.80 -0.41
N CYS A 13 8.12 7.93 -1.41
CA CYS A 13 8.20 8.33 -2.80
C CYS A 13 7.39 7.37 -3.68
N ASN A 14 7.04 7.83 -4.88
CA ASN A 14 6.46 6.96 -5.90
C ASN A 14 7.59 6.21 -6.60
N LEU A 15 7.46 4.88 -6.70
CA LEU A 15 8.39 4.05 -7.45
C LEU A 15 7.86 3.84 -8.88
N PRO A 16 8.51 4.39 -9.92
CA PRO A 16 8.10 4.17 -11.30
C PRO A 16 8.19 2.69 -11.69
N PRO A 17 7.33 2.19 -12.60
CA PRO A 17 7.42 0.83 -13.10
C PRO A 17 8.80 0.54 -13.70
N GLY A 18 9.38 -0.61 -13.34
CA GLY A 18 10.68 -1.05 -13.84
C GLY A 18 11.88 -0.59 -13.03
N VAL A 19 11.71 0.27 -12.02
CA VAL A 19 12.79 0.64 -11.09
C VAL A 19 12.96 -0.46 -10.04
N THR A 20 14.17 -1.01 -9.96
CA THR A 20 14.53 -2.11 -9.04
C THR A 20 15.66 -1.75 -8.09
N GLN A 21 16.16 -0.51 -8.13
CA GLN A 21 17.34 -0.11 -7.39
C GLN A 21 17.21 1.33 -6.91
N ILE A 22 17.73 1.59 -5.71
CA ILE A 22 17.81 2.90 -5.08
C ILE A 22 19.30 3.24 -4.93
N TYR A 23 19.66 4.46 -5.30
CA TYR A 23 20.98 5.01 -5.03
C TYR A 23 20.88 5.95 -3.83
N ILE A 24 21.76 5.77 -2.85
CA ILE A 24 21.80 6.55 -1.61
C ILE A 24 23.14 7.24 -1.51
N GLU A 25 23.11 8.51 -1.10
CA GLU A 25 24.28 9.32 -0.78
C GLU A 25 24.14 9.88 0.63
N ILE A 26 25.23 9.84 1.39
CA ILE A 26 25.31 10.34 2.76
C ILE A 26 26.33 11.46 2.78
N TYR A 27 25.88 12.64 3.22
CA TYR A 27 26.69 13.84 3.31
C TYR A 27 26.96 14.21 4.78
N ASP A 28 28.17 14.68 5.09
CA ASP A 28 28.47 15.40 6.34
C ASP A 28 28.17 16.88 6.11
N GLU A 29 27.09 17.35 6.72
CA GLU A 29 26.60 18.73 6.60
C GLU A 29 27.55 19.68 7.34
N CYS A 30 28.05 20.68 6.61
CA CYS A 30 29.06 21.61 7.14
C CYS A 30 28.51 23.02 7.21
N SER A 31 28.66 23.70 8.37
CA SER A 31 28.09 25.04 8.56
C SER A 31 28.81 26.17 7.80
N PHE A 32 30.08 25.97 7.43
CA PHE A 32 30.94 27.02 6.85
C PHE A 32 31.68 26.59 5.59
N VAL A 33 31.53 25.32 5.18
CA VAL A 33 32.12 24.77 3.97
C VAL A 33 31.06 23.95 3.24
N MET A 34 31.35 23.55 2.00
CA MET A 34 30.44 22.69 1.25
C MET A 34 30.29 21.33 1.94
N ASP A 35 29.08 20.78 1.85
CA ASP A 35 28.79 19.44 2.34
C ASP A 35 29.68 18.40 1.66
N GLU A 36 30.15 17.46 2.46
CA GLU A 36 31.08 16.43 1.99
C GLU A 36 30.34 15.11 1.80
N LEU A 37 30.41 14.53 0.59
CA LEU A 37 29.96 13.15 0.38
C LEU A 37 30.89 12.21 1.16
N ILE A 38 30.34 11.54 2.17
CA ILE A 38 31.11 10.63 3.03
C ILE A 38 30.89 9.16 2.68
N ALA A 39 29.71 8.80 2.15
CA ALA A 39 29.40 7.44 1.76
C ALA A 39 28.28 7.39 0.73
N TRP A 40 28.22 6.32 -0.06
CA TRP A 40 27.17 6.04 -1.03
C TRP A 40 26.89 4.54 -1.16
N GLY A 41 25.73 4.18 -1.70
CA GLY A 41 25.34 2.78 -1.84
C GLY A 41 24.31 2.56 -2.95
N HIS A 42 24.45 1.42 -3.62
CA HIS A 42 23.50 0.92 -4.61
C HIS A 42 22.68 -0.20 -3.99
N ILE A 43 21.42 0.09 -3.68
CA ILE A 43 20.54 -0.82 -2.94
C ILE A 43 19.52 -1.42 -3.90
N GLU A 44 19.61 -2.72 -4.14
CA GLU A 44 18.59 -3.45 -4.88
C GLU A 44 17.33 -3.59 -4.03
N ILE A 45 16.18 -3.22 -4.60
CA ILE A 45 14.89 -3.37 -3.93
C ILE A 45 14.49 -4.84 -4.04
N PRO A 46 14.28 -5.55 -2.90
CA PRO A 46 13.90 -6.95 -2.93
C PRO A 46 12.59 -7.14 -3.71
N PRO A 47 12.51 -8.08 -4.67
CA PRO A 47 11.30 -8.30 -5.46
C PRO A 47 10.06 -8.60 -4.60
N GLN A 48 10.24 -9.21 -3.43
CA GLN A 48 9.18 -9.51 -2.47
C GLN A 48 8.47 -8.23 -1.98
N VAL A 49 9.21 -7.14 -1.79
CA VAL A 49 8.65 -5.84 -1.40
C VAL A 49 7.71 -5.33 -2.49
N ILE A 50 8.16 -5.35 -3.76
CA ILE A 50 7.38 -4.79 -4.87
C ILE A 50 6.21 -5.71 -5.26
N GLN A 51 6.44 -7.02 -5.33
CA GLN A 51 5.46 -7.99 -5.85
C GLN A 51 4.43 -8.40 -4.81
N LYS A 52 4.83 -8.55 -3.55
CA LYS A 52 3.96 -9.03 -2.48
C LYS A 52 3.54 -7.94 -1.50
N GLY A 53 4.20 -6.77 -1.51
CA GLY A 53 3.97 -5.72 -0.52
C GLY A 53 4.50 -6.10 0.87
N GLU A 54 5.42 -7.07 0.95
CA GLU A 54 6.06 -7.46 2.22
C GLU A 54 7.01 -6.35 2.69
N THR A 55 7.12 -6.18 4.01
CA THR A 55 8.13 -5.28 4.58
C THR A 55 9.45 -6.02 4.71
N HIS A 56 10.54 -5.41 4.27
CA HIS A 56 11.88 -6.01 4.31
C HIS A 56 12.86 -5.08 5.01
N GLU A 57 13.60 -5.60 5.98
CA GLU A 57 14.65 -4.90 6.71
C GLU A 57 15.99 -5.59 6.47
N ASP A 58 17.03 -4.83 6.13
CA ASP A 58 18.38 -5.38 5.98
C ASP A 58 19.48 -4.32 6.18
N TRP A 59 20.71 -4.81 6.34
CA TRP A 59 21.93 -4.02 6.43
C TRP A 59 22.67 -4.02 5.11
N TYR A 60 22.89 -2.82 4.56
CA TYR A 60 23.53 -2.63 3.27
C TYR A 60 24.90 -1.99 3.43
N MET A 61 25.91 -2.59 2.80
CA MET A 61 27.28 -2.07 2.78
C MET A 61 27.36 -0.74 2.01
N LEU A 62 28.21 0.16 2.49
CA LEU A 62 28.43 1.48 1.89
C LEU A 62 29.85 1.61 1.35
N SER A 63 29.96 2.29 0.22
CA SER A 63 31.21 2.62 -0.47
C SER A 63 31.51 4.10 -0.33
N GLY A 64 32.77 4.50 -0.53
CA GLY A 64 33.16 5.90 -0.47
C GLY A 64 34.65 6.10 -0.70
N LYS A 65 35.25 7.02 0.06
CA LYS A 65 36.65 7.43 -0.12
C LYS A 65 37.63 6.34 0.30
N GLN A 66 37.24 5.48 1.24
CA GLN A 66 38.04 4.32 1.68
C GLN A 66 37.97 3.14 0.71
N GLY A 67 37.10 3.20 -0.29
CA GLY A 67 36.90 2.18 -1.31
C GLY A 67 35.53 1.49 -1.21
N ASP A 68 35.39 0.42 -1.97
CA ASP A 68 34.11 -0.29 -2.10
C ASP A 68 33.78 -1.07 -0.83
N ASN A 69 32.56 -0.87 -0.31
CA ASN A 69 32.07 -1.52 0.90
C ASN A 69 32.94 -1.28 2.15
N GLN A 70 33.67 -0.16 2.22
CA GLN A 70 34.56 0.18 3.33
C GLN A 70 34.04 1.31 4.24
N GLU A 71 32.90 1.93 3.94
CA GLU A 71 32.33 3.04 4.74
C GLU A 71 31.30 2.58 5.77
N GLY A 72 31.27 1.27 6.08
CA GLY A 72 30.35 0.68 7.04
C GLY A 72 29.05 0.18 6.40
N MET A 73 27.97 0.18 7.18
CA MET A 73 26.66 -0.33 6.77
C MET A 73 25.53 0.62 7.18
N ILE A 74 24.46 0.64 6.40
CA ILE A 74 23.20 1.33 6.71
C ILE A 74 22.07 0.32 6.83
N ASN A 75 21.25 0.45 7.88
CA ASN A 75 20.02 -0.30 8.03
C ASN A 75 18.88 0.42 7.30
N LEU A 76 18.16 -0.30 6.45
CA LEU A 76 17.01 0.23 5.71
C LEU A 76 15.83 -0.72 5.84
N VAL A 77 14.64 -0.13 5.98
CA VAL A 77 13.36 -0.83 5.99
C VAL A 77 12.56 -0.39 4.76
N PHE A 78 12.25 -1.33 3.89
CA PHE A 78 11.45 -1.10 2.69
C PHE A 78 10.02 -1.59 2.88
N SER A 79 9.06 -0.77 2.45
CA SER A 79 7.65 -1.10 2.35
C SER A 79 7.10 -0.49 1.07
N TYR A 80 6.25 -1.24 0.36
CA TYR A 80 5.66 -0.78 -0.89
C TYR A 80 4.16 -0.99 -0.89
N THR A 81 3.42 0.08 -1.11
CA THR A 81 1.96 0.05 -1.27
C THR A 81 1.60 0.38 -2.70
N THR A 82 1.02 -0.57 -3.41
CA THR A 82 0.51 -0.30 -4.76
C THR A 82 -0.79 0.49 -4.69
N LYS A 83 -0.85 1.60 -5.42
CA LYS A 83 -2.07 2.40 -5.57
C LYS A 83 -2.85 1.96 -6.81
N TYR A 84 -2.95 0.65 -7.05
CA TYR A 84 -3.95 0.16 -8.00
C TYR A 84 -5.32 0.34 -7.36
N HIS A 85 -5.99 1.43 -7.71
CA HIS A 85 -7.44 1.38 -7.80
C HIS A 85 -7.74 0.35 -8.89
N PRO A 86 -8.35 -0.81 -8.57
CA PRO A 86 -8.96 -1.58 -9.64
C PRO A 86 -9.99 -0.63 -10.26
N TYR A 87 -9.78 -0.28 -11.52
CA TYR A 87 -10.90 0.11 -12.37
C TYR A 87 -11.83 -1.11 -12.37
N THR A 88 -12.75 -1.15 -11.40
CA THR A 88 -13.86 -2.09 -11.38
C THR A 88 -14.55 -1.92 -12.72
N GLY A 89 -14.60 -3.01 -13.48
CA GLY A 89 -14.67 -3.01 -14.93
C GLY A 89 -15.66 -2.03 -15.52
N SER A 90 -15.24 -1.34 -16.59
CA SER A 90 -16.18 -0.92 -17.60
C SER A 90 -16.84 -2.19 -18.13
N SER A 91 -18.08 -2.39 -17.70
CA SER A 91 -18.97 -3.45 -18.18
C SER A 91 -18.90 -3.48 -19.71
N SER A 92 -18.43 -4.60 -20.25
CA SER A 92 -18.46 -4.86 -21.69
C SER A 92 -19.91 -4.83 -22.16
N ILE A 93 -20.26 -3.81 -22.94
CA ILE A 93 -21.57 -3.73 -23.59
C ILE A 93 -21.59 -4.84 -24.63
N MET A 94 -22.33 -5.92 -24.33
CA MET A 94 -22.62 -6.97 -25.29
C MET A 94 -23.66 -6.44 -26.27
N MET A 95 -23.25 -6.02 -27.48
CA MET A 95 -24.21 -5.67 -28.53
C MET A 95 -24.85 -6.95 -29.07
N VAL A 96 -26.15 -7.11 -28.81
CA VAL A 96 -26.95 -8.17 -29.42
C VAL A 96 -27.41 -7.69 -30.80
N PRO A 97 -27.12 -8.41 -31.91
CA PRO A 97 -27.66 -8.05 -33.22
C PRO A 97 -29.15 -8.37 -33.27
N SER A 98 -30.00 -7.33 -33.34
CA SER A 98 -31.42 -7.53 -33.63
C SER A 98 -31.58 -7.80 -35.13
N ALA A 99 -31.87 -9.05 -35.49
CA ALA A 99 -32.34 -9.41 -36.82
C ALA A 99 -33.88 -9.39 -36.83
N THR A 100 -34.49 -8.50 -37.63
CA THR A 100 -35.77 -8.67 -38.38
C THR A 100 -36.24 -7.28 -38.88
N MET A 101 -36.24 -7.08 -40.20
CA MET A 101 -37.42 -7.11 -41.09
C MET A 101 -38.20 -5.79 -41.13
N PHE A 102 -38.13 -5.17 -42.32
CA PHE A 102 -39.10 -4.29 -42.97
C PHE A 102 -39.65 -3.09 -42.19
N GLY A 103 -39.11 -1.93 -42.56
CA GLY A 103 -39.92 -0.81 -43.05
C GLY A 103 -40.75 -0.13 -41.98
N THR A 104 -40.14 0.80 -41.24
CA THR A 104 -40.74 2.11 -40.94
C THR A 104 -39.70 2.96 -40.22
N SER A 105 -39.47 4.16 -40.75
CA SER A 105 -38.60 5.18 -40.20
C SER A 105 -39.30 5.88 -39.02
N TYR A 106 -38.70 5.80 -37.83
CA TYR A 106 -39.08 6.65 -36.70
C TYR A 106 -37.88 7.46 -36.21
N ALA A 107 -38.15 8.74 -35.93
CA ALA A 107 -37.20 9.74 -35.47
C ALA A 107 -36.61 9.40 -34.08
N PRO A 108 -35.38 9.86 -33.77
CA PRO A 108 -34.77 9.60 -32.48
C PRO A 108 -35.53 10.32 -31.36
N VAL A 109 -35.98 9.55 -30.37
CA VAL A 109 -36.59 10.06 -29.14
C VAL A 109 -35.46 10.43 -28.17
N ASN A 110 -35.38 11.69 -27.77
CA ASN A 110 -34.45 12.12 -26.71
C ASN A 110 -34.92 11.51 -25.38
N VAL A 111 -34.16 10.53 -24.88
CA VAL A 111 -34.38 9.94 -23.56
C VAL A 111 -33.79 10.90 -22.52
N TYR A 112 -34.66 11.61 -21.81
CA TYR A 112 -34.26 12.24 -20.55
C TYR A 112 -33.99 11.14 -19.54
N ALA A 113 -32.71 10.89 -19.23
CA ALA A 113 -32.32 10.05 -18.11
C ALA A 113 -32.81 10.71 -16.81
N THR A 114 -33.83 10.12 -16.19
CA THR A 114 -34.21 10.41 -14.81
C THR A 114 -32.99 10.21 -13.91
N PRO A 115 -32.67 11.15 -13.00
CA PRO A 115 -31.61 10.95 -12.03
C PRO A 115 -31.91 9.67 -11.24
N PRO A 116 -30.96 8.73 -11.12
CA PRO A 116 -31.18 7.57 -10.28
C PRO A 116 -31.40 8.04 -8.83
N PRO A 117 -32.34 7.43 -8.09
CA PRO A 117 -32.49 7.71 -6.68
C PRO A 117 -31.16 7.45 -5.99
N ILE A 118 -30.75 8.37 -5.12
CA ILE A 118 -29.61 8.21 -4.21
C ILE A 118 -29.93 6.98 -3.35
N ALA A 119 -29.46 5.82 -3.77
CA ALA A 119 -29.50 4.61 -2.98
C ALA A 119 -28.49 4.81 -1.86
N ALA A 120 -28.99 4.92 -0.63
CA ALA A 120 -28.19 4.75 0.57
C ALA A 120 -27.33 3.49 0.40
N PRO A 121 -26.03 3.51 0.77
CA PRO A 121 -25.18 2.36 0.59
C PRO A 121 -25.74 1.20 1.42
N ALA A 122 -26.32 0.22 0.73
CA ALA A 122 -26.66 -1.06 1.30
C ALA A 122 -25.35 -1.73 1.69
N VAL A 123 -25.16 -1.92 2.99
CA VAL A 123 -24.08 -2.71 3.59
C VAL A 123 -24.19 -4.11 2.99
N ALA A 124 -23.32 -4.42 2.03
CA ALA A 124 -23.20 -5.77 1.51
C ALA A 124 -22.62 -6.65 2.64
N PRO A 125 -23.34 -7.67 3.13
CA PRO A 125 -22.77 -8.59 4.10
C PRO A 125 -21.61 -9.33 3.45
N SER A 126 -20.41 -9.11 3.96
CA SER A 126 -19.18 -9.78 3.55
C SER A 126 -19.33 -11.29 3.72
N SER A 127 -19.48 -12.00 2.61
CA SER A 127 -19.37 -13.45 2.55
C SER A 127 -17.89 -13.84 2.57
N LEU A 128 -17.29 -14.06 3.75
CA LEU A 128 -15.98 -14.70 3.83
C LEU A 128 -15.91 -15.66 5.04
N PRO A 129 -15.84 -16.98 4.79
CA PRO A 129 -15.48 -17.97 5.81
C PRO A 129 -14.14 -17.68 6.52
N ASN A 130 -13.29 -16.83 5.92
CA ASN A 130 -12.01 -16.42 6.49
C ASN A 130 -12.14 -15.31 7.55
N ALA A 131 -13.16 -14.45 7.44
CA ALA A 131 -13.36 -13.32 8.36
C ALA A 131 -13.73 -13.81 9.77
N GLU A 132 -14.54 -14.86 9.89
CA GLU A 132 -14.88 -15.44 11.19
C GLU A 132 -13.69 -16.11 11.89
N VAL A 133 -12.76 -16.69 11.12
CA VAL A 133 -11.53 -17.30 11.65
C VAL A 133 -10.58 -16.21 12.15
N GLU A 134 -10.42 -15.14 11.40
CA GLU A 134 -9.57 -14.02 11.79
C GLU A 134 -10.13 -13.26 13.00
N LEU A 135 -11.45 -13.01 13.03
CA LEU A 135 -12.10 -12.39 14.19
C LEU A 135 -11.96 -13.25 15.46
N LYS A 136 -12.02 -14.58 15.34
CA LYS A 136 -11.74 -15.49 16.46
C LYS A 136 -10.30 -15.39 16.95
N GLN A 137 -9.32 -15.39 16.04
CA GLN A 137 -7.90 -15.23 16.42
C GLN A 137 -7.65 -13.90 17.11
N ILE A 138 -8.23 -12.81 16.61
CA ILE A 138 -8.08 -11.49 17.23
C ILE A 138 -8.73 -11.47 18.63
N ALA A 139 -9.90 -12.10 18.78
CA ALA A 139 -10.55 -12.23 20.09
C ALA A 139 -9.74 -13.08 21.09
N GLU A 140 -8.97 -14.07 20.62
CA GLU A 140 -8.04 -14.83 21.46
C GLU A 140 -6.81 -13.99 21.89
N MET A 141 -6.33 -13.09 21.04
CA MET A 141 -5.21 -12.19 21.36
C MET A 141 -5.61 -11.05 22.31
N PHE A 142 -6.87 -10.61 22.28
CA PHE A 142 -7.40 -9.53 23.12
C PHE A 142 -8.63 -9.98 23.93
N PRO A 143 -8.46 -10.86 24.94
CA PRO A 143 -9.59 -11.37 25.74
C PRO A 143 -10.30 -10.28 26.57
N ASN A 144 -9.65 -9.13 26.77
CA ASN A 144 -10.19 -7.98 27.51
C ASN A 144 -10.95 -6.97 26.64
N VAL A 145 -10.99 -7.18 25.31
CA VAL A 145 -11.66 -6.27 24.36
C VAL A 145 -12.95 -6.89 23.88
N ASP A 146 -14.02 -6.08 23.85
CA ASP A 146 -15.34 -6.54 23.39
C ASP A 146 -15.35 -6.99 21.93
N LYS A 147 -16.07 -8.08 21.66
CA LYS A 147 -16.17 -8.68 20.33
C LYS A 147 -16.79 -7.74 19.29
N GLU A 148 -17.68 -6.85 19.72
CA GLU A 148 -18.28 -5.83 18.85
C GLU A 148 -17.26 -4.76 18.44
N VAL A 149 -16.36 -4.39 19.37
CA VAL A 149 -15.28 -3.45 19.10
C VAL A 149 -14.27 -4.07 18.14
N ILE A 150 -13.87 -5.32 18.37
CA ILE A 150 -12.98 -6.06 17.47
C ILE A 150 -13.57 -6.13 16.06
N LYS A 151 -14.86 -6.46 15.94
CA LYS A 151 -15.54 -6.50 14.64
C LYS A 151 -15.60 -5.14 13.97
N SER A 152 -15.93 -4.08 14.72
CA SER A 152 -15.98 -2.71 14.19
C SER A 152 -14.60 -2.24 13.69
N VAL A 153 -13.52 -2.55 14.41
CA VAL A 153 -12.16 -2.17 14.01
C VAL A 153 -11.69 -3.03 12.83
N TYR A 154 -12.07 -4.30 12.78
CA TYR A 154 -11.79 -5.18 11.65
C TYR A 154 -12.50 -4.74 10.37
N ASP A 155 -13.78 -4.36 10.47
CA ASP A 155 -14.57 -3.83 9.36
C ASP A 155 -14.05 -2.46 8.91
N ALA A 156 -13.67 -1.58 9.86
CA ALA A 156 -13.04 -0.29 9.56
C ALA A 156 -11.68 -0.44 8.83
N ASN A 157 -10.95 -1.52 9.12
CA ASN A 157 -9.70 -1.85 8.46
C ASN A 157 -9.86 -2.70 7.19
N HIS A 158 -11.07 -2.77 6.64
CA HIS A 158 -11.40 -3.51 5.41
C HIS A 158 -11.00 -4.99 5.46
N GLY A 159 -11.12 -5.63 6.63
CA GLY A 159 -10.79 -7.04 6.81
C GLY A 159 -9.29 -7.34 6.87
N LYS A 160 -8.44 -6.33 7.12
CA LYS A 160 -7.00 -6.53 7.31
C LYS A 160 -6.68 -6.85 8.76
N LYS A 161 -6.39 -8.13 9.04
CA LYS A 161 -6.04 -8.65 10.36
C LYS A 161 -4.89 -7.87 11.02
N ASP A 162 -3.77 -7.67 10.31
CA ASP A 162 -2.56 -7.07 10.91
C ASP A 162 -2.76 -5.61 11.32
N ILE A 163 -3.53 -4.85 10.52
CA ILE A 163 -3.86 -3.46 10.82
C ILE A 163 -4.83 -3.39 12.00
N THR A 164 -5.77 -4.33 12.06
CA THR A 164 -6.72 -4.46 13.17
C THR A 164 -6.01 -4.76 14.49
N ILE A 165 -5.01 -5.65 14.49
CA ILE A 165 -4.20 -5.97 15.67
C ILE A 165 -3.41 -4.74 16.14
N ASN A 166 -2.74 -4.03 15.23
CA ASN A 166 -2.01 -2.81 15.58
C ASN A 166 -2.93 -1.70 16.11
N SER A 167 -4.11 -1.54 15.52
CA SER A 167 -5.11 -0.58 15.99
C SER A 167 -5.61 -0.93 17.38
N LEU A 168 -5.88 -2.21 17.65
CA LEU A 168 -6.33 -2.68 18.96
C LEU A 168 -5.23 -2.59 20.03
N LEU A 169 -3.97 -2.85 19.67
CA LEU A 169 -2.81 -2.61 20.55
C LEU A 169 -2.74 -1.15 20.96
N GLN A 170 -2.86 -0.24 20.00
CA GLN A 170 -2.81 1.21 20.25
C GLN A 170 -4.00 1.71 21.08
N MET A 171 -5.13 0.98 21.10
CA MET A 171 -6.28 1.30 21.95
C MET A 171 -6.20 0.68 23.35
N CYS A 172 -5.35 -0.33 23.55
CA CYS A 172 -5.14 -0.98 24.85
C CYS A 172 -3.95 -0.41 25.64
N GLU A 173 -3.11 0.39 25.00
CA GLU A 173 -2.06 1.21 25.64
C GLU A 173 -2.66 2.44 26.35
#